data_AF-A0A914NYM5-F1
#
_entry.id   AF-A0A914NYM5-F1
#
_cell.length_a   1.000
_cell.length_b   1.000
_cell.length_c   1.000
_cell.angle_alpha   90.00
_cell.angle_beta   90.00
_cell.angle_gamma   90.00
#
_symmetry.space_group_name_H-M   'P 1'
#
loop_
_entity.id
_entity.type
_entity.pdbx_description
1 polymer ?
#
loop_
_entity_poly.entity_id
_entity_poly.type
_entity_poly.pdbx_seq_one_letter_code
_entity_poly.pdbx_strand_id
1 'polypeptide(L)'
;MIRSLIQNQTDEWSTLIKRIEIEQFEQRKLHTKEEYELLRRILTERQKQQQLALKSRFEMENRELKQAQTKKSMEDIRAVQQDKVIKTKAERDRRIKELNERNLKLFMEERKRLATRCRRHEDQLEKKHSEQLESLEKESVRALELEEMSHRETLLASQPQCIV
;
A
#
# COMPACT_ATOMS: atom_id res chain seq x y z
N MET A 1 11.86 -66.35 14.26
CA MET A 1 12.46 -65.89 12.99
C MET A 1 11.52 -65.02 12.18
N ILE A 2 10.34 -65.52 11.76
CA ILE A 2 9.39 -64.70 10.96
C ILE A 2 8.80 -63.53 11.76
N ARG A 3 8.36 -63.75 13.01
CA ARG A 3 7.80 -62.69 13.87
C ARG A 3 8.79 -61.55 14.16
N SER A 4 10.07 -61.88 14.38
CA SER A 4 11.11 -60.87 14.63
C SER A 4 11.45 -60.07 13.38
N LEU A 5 11.39 -60.69 12.20
CA LEU A 5 11.59 -59.99 10.93
C LEU A 5 10.45 -59.00 10.65
N ILE A 6 9.20 -59.42 10.84
CA ILE A 6 8.01 -58.56 10.68
C ILE A 6 8.05 -57.38 11.66
N GLN A 7 8.48 -57.62 12.90
CA GLN A 7 8.65 -56.55 13.90
C GLN A 7 9.70 -55.53 13.45
N ASN A 8 10.89 -55.99 13.04
CA ASN A 8 11.94 -55.11 12.54
C ASN A 8 11.49 -54.28 11.34
N GLN A 9 10.80 -54.91 10.38
CA GLN A 9 10.25 -54.20 9.20
C GLN A 9 9.21 -53.15 9.60
N THR A 10 8.36 -53.45 10.58
CA THR A 10 7.37 -52.49 11.10
C THR A 10 8.04 -51.30 11.78
N ASP A 11 9.12 -51.54 12.54
CA ASP A 11 9.85 -50.49 13.26
C ASP A 11 10.66 -49.60 12.30
N GLU A 12 11.33 -50.19 11.31
CA GLU A 12 12.05 -49.48 10.26
C GLU A 12 11.09 -48.62 9.42
N TRP A 13 9.96 -49.19 8.99
CA TRP A 13 8.95 -48.47 8.23
C TRP A 13 8.33 -47.32 9.04
N SER A 14 7.95 -47.58 10.28
CA SER A 14 7.38 -46.55 11.17
C SER A 14 8.37 -45.41 11.42
N THR A 15 9.67 -45.70 11.52
CA THR A 15 10.72 -44.69 11.67
C THR A 15 10.89 -43.86 10.40
N LEU A 16 10.86 -44.51 9.23
CA LEU A 16 10.91 -43.84 7.94
C LEU A 16 9.73 -42.89 7.75
N ILE A 17 8.50 -43.34 8.03
CA ILE A 17 7.29 -42.51 7.90
C ILE A 17 7.38 -41.28 8.80
N LYS A 18 7.75 -41.44 10.08
CA LYS A 18 7.92 -40.30 10.99
C LYS A 18 8.94 -39.29 10.49
N ARG A 19 10.06 -39.76 9.92
CA ARG A 19 11.08 -38.88 9.34
C ARG A 19 10.52 -38.10 8.16
N ILE A 20 9.81 -38.77 7.24
CA ILE A 20 9.18 -38.14 6.08
C ILE A 20 8.15 -37.09 6.53
N GLU A 21 7.33 -37.39 7.54
CA GLU A 21 6.34 -36.46 8.09
C GLU A 21 6.98 -35.18 8.66
N ILE A 22 8.09 -35.32 9.39
CA ILE A 22 8.85 -34.17 9.92
C ILE A 22 9.46 -33.37 8.78
N GLU A 23 10.13 -34.03 7.83
CA GLU A 23 10.74 -33.36 6.68
C GLU A 23 9.68 -32.59 5.87
N GLN A 24 8.52 -33.19 5.62
CA GLN A 24 7.41 -32.52 4.92
C GLN A 24 6.86 -31.31 5.70
N PHE A 25 6.71 -31.42 7.02
CA PHE A 25 6.27 -30.30 7.86
C PHE A 25 7.27 -29.13 7.81
N GLU A 26 8.56 -29.40 7.98
CA GLU A 26 9.60 -28.36 7.91
C GLU A 26 9.65 -27.70 6.52
N GLN A 27 9.45 -28.49 5.44
CA GLN A 27 9.34 -27.95 4.09
C GLN A 27 8.12 -27.04 3.93
N ARG A 28 6.93 -27.43 4.41
CA ARG A 28 5.74 -26.58 4.35
C ARG A 28 5.94 -25.28 5.12
N LYS A 29 6.51 -25.36 6.33
CA LYS A 29 6.83 -24.20 7.16
C LYS A 29 7.82 -23.25 6.48
N LEU A 30 8.82 -23.80 5.78
CA LEU A 30 9.77 -23.00 4.99
C LEU A 30 9.05 -22.29 3.83
N HIS A 31 8.26 -23.01 3.03
CA HIS A 31 7.53 -22.43 1.91
C HIS A 31 6.59 -21.31 2.36
N THR A 32 5.83 -21.48 3.45
CA THR A 32 4.95 -20.42 3.99
C THR A 32 5.73 -19.13 4.29
N LYS A 33 6.93 -19.24 4.84
CA LYS A 33 7.78 -18.07 5.13
C LYS A 33 8.30 -17.41 3.85
N GLU A 34 8.75 -18.21 2.88
CA GLU A 34 9.24 -17.71 1.59
C GLU A 34 8.14 -17.00 0.79
N GLU A 35 6.93 -17.58 0.77
CA GLU A 35 5.74 -16.97 0.16
C GLU A 35 5.40 -15.64 0.81
N TYR A 36 5.40 -15.57 2.15
CA TYR A 36 5.17 -14.32 2.87
C TYR A 36 6.20 -13.24 2.51
N GLU A 37 7.50 -13.57 2.50
CA GLU A 37 8.55 -12.61 2.16
C GLU A 37 8.44 -12.12 0.71
N LEU A 38 8.09 -13.01 -0.23
CA LEU A 38 7.84 -12.65 -1.62
C LEU A 38 6.64 -11.70 -1.74
N LEU A 39 5.51 -12.06 -1.12
CA LEU A 39 4.30 -11.23 -1.13
C LEU A 39 4.55 -9.87 -0.50
N ARG A 40 5.27 -9.81 0.61
CA ARG A 40 5.64 -8.57 1.30
C ARG A 40 6.51 -7.68 0.42
N ARG A 41 7.48 -8.26 -0.29
CA ARG A 41 8.34 -7.52 -1.23
C ARG A 41 7.51 -6.93 -2.38
N ILE A 42 6.66 -7.74 -3.00
CA ILE A 42 5.80 -7.30 -4.12
C ILE A 42 4.86 -6.19 -3.65
N LEU A 43 4.20 -6.37 -2.49
CA LEU A 43 3.30 -5.39 -1.91
C LEU A 43 4.02 -4.06 -1.66
N THR A 44 5.18 -4.09 -1.02
CA THR A 44 5.98 -2.88 -0.74
C THR A 44 6.39 -2.15 -2.02
N GLU A 45 6.80 -2.87 -3.07
CA GLU A 45 7.14 -2.26 -4.35
C GLU A 45 5.91 -1.61 -5.01
N ARG A 46 4.74 -2.27 -4.96
CA ARG A 46 3.49 -1.68 -5.44
C ARG A 46 3.07 -0.45 -4.65
N GLN A 47 3.22 -0.47 -3.33
CA GLN A 47 2.94 0.69 -2.46
C GLN A 47 3.83 1.88 -2.83
N LYS A 48 5.13 1.65 -3.06
CA LYS A 48 6.06 2.68 -3.54
C LYS A 48 5.64 3.26 -4.89
N GLN A 49 5.23 2.43 -5.84
CA GLN A 49 4.72 2.88 -7.14
C GLN A 49 3.45 3.74 -6.99
N GLN A 50 2.54 3.36 -6.10
CA GLN A 50 1.33 4.15 -5.79
C GLN A 50 1.68 5.53 -5.21
N GLN A 51 2.66 5.60 -4.29
CA GLN A 51 3.13 6.88 -3.74
C GLN A 51 3.74 7.78 -4.82
N LEU A 52 4.56 7.23 -5.71
CA LEU A 52 5.15 7.99 -6.82
C LEU A 52 4.08 8.51 -7.79
N ALA A 53 3.11 7.68 -8.14
CA ALA A 53 1.99 8.07 -8.99
C ALA A 53 1.16 9.20 -8.34
N LEU A 54 0.91 9.10 -7.02
CA LEU A 54 0.19 10.12 -6.27
C LEU A 54 0.93 11.47 -6.27
N LYS A 55 2.24 11.44 -6.00
CA LYS A 55 3.09 12.64 -6.03
C LYS A 55 3.10 13.31 -7.40
N SER A 56 3.28 12.51 -8.46
CA SER A 56 3.23 13.00 -9.85
C SER A 56 1.90 13.69 -10.17
N ARG A 57 0.77 13.09 -9.74
CA ARG A 57 -0.55 13.70 -9.91
C ARG A 57 -0.66 15.05 -9.19
N PHE A 58 -0.18 15.14 -7.95
CA PHE A 58 -0.22 16.41 -7.19
C PHE A 58 0.68 17.49 -7.80
N GLU A 59 1.84 17.11 -8.34
CA GLU A 59 2.68 18.05 -9.07
C GLU A 59 1.96 18.61 -10.30
N MET A 60 1.25 17.76 -11.04
CA MET A 60 0.45 18.16 -12.20
C MET A 60 -0.70 19.09 -11.79
N GLU A 61 -1.50 18.70 -10.79
CA GLU A 61 -2.59 19.53 -10.26
C GLU A 61 -2.10 20.91 -9.77
N ASN A 62 -0.92 20.97 -9.14
CA ASN A 62 -0.33 22.23 -8.69
C ASN A 62 0.16 23.11 -9.86
N ARG A 63 0.71 22.50 -10.92
CA ARG A 63 1.08 23.22 -12.15
C ARG A 63 -0.15 23.79 -12.84
N GLU A 64 -1.21 22.99 -12.99
CA GLU A 64 -2.48 23.41 -13.59
C GLU A 64 -3.13 24.54 -12.77
N LEU A 65 -3.16 24.44 -11.44
CA LEU A 65 -3.68 25.50 -10.58
C LEU A 65 -2.92 26.81 -10.80
N LYS A 66 -1.58 26.78 -10.82
CA LYS A 66 -0.77 27.98 -11.07
C LYS A 66 -1.05 28.58 -12.45
N GLN A 67 -1.18 27.75 -13.48
CA GLN A 67 -1.52 28.22 -14.83
C GLN A 67 -2.91 28.87 -14.87
N ALA A 68 -3.91 28.25 -14.22
CA ALA A 68 -5.26 28.80 -14.12
C ALA A 68 -5.28 30.14 -13.37
N GLN A 69 -4.52 30.27 -12.27
CA GLN A 69 -4.39 31.50 -11.51
C GLN A 69 -3.77 32.62 -12.36
N THR A 70 -2.69 32.33 -13.10
CA THR A 70 -2.05 33.29 -14.01
C THR A 70 -3.01 33.73 -15.12
N LYS A 71 -3.72 32.78 -15.75
CA LYS A 71 -4.70 33.06 -16.80
C LYS A 71 -5.82 33.97 -16.28
N LYS A 72 -6.41 33.63 -15.14
CA LYS A 72 -7.46 34.44 -14.50
C LYS A 72 -6.97 35.85 -14.18
N SER A 73 -5.78 35.99 -13.61
CA SER A 73 -5.22 37.31 -13.31
C SER A 73 -5.03 38.18 -14.57
N MET A 74 -4.61 37.58 -15.69
CA MET A 74 -4.49 38.31 -16.96
C MET A 74 -5.86 38.71 -17.52
N GLU A 75 -6.84 37.82 -17.47
CA GLU A 75 -8.22 38.07 -17.93
C GLU A 75 -8.89 39.17 -17.10
N ASP A 76 -8.75 39.13 -15.78
CA ASP A 76 -9.30 40.15 -14.89
C ASP A 76 -8.68 41.54 -15.15
N ILE A 77 -7.35 41.61 -15.36
CA ILE A 77 -6.66 42.86 -15.70
C ILE A 77 -7.16 43.40 -17.05
N ARG A 78 -7.29 42.52 -18.06
CA ARG A 78 -7.84 42.92 -19.37
C ARG A 78 -9.27 43.44 -19.25
N ALA A 79 -10.11 42.83 -18.42
CA ALA A 79 -11.47 43.29 -18.18
C ALA A 79 -11.49 44.72 -17.60
N VAL A 80 -10.63 45.02 -16.61
CA VAL A 80 -10.50 46.38 -16.06
C VAL A 80 -9.96 47.37 -17.10
N GLN A 81 -9.07 46.94 -17.99
CA GLN A 81 -8.55 47.80 -19.07
C GLN A 81 -9.59 48.13 -20.14
N GLN A 82 -10.49 47.18 -20.44
CA GLN A 82 -11.55 47.34 -21.44
C GLN A 82 -12.81 48.04 -20.89
N ASP A 83 -12.89 48.25 -19.57
CA ASP A 83 -14.00 48.93 -18.93
C ASP A 83 -14.04 50.42 -19.31
N LYS A 84 -15.03 50.78 -20.14
CA LYS A 84 -15.24 52.14 -20.64
C LYS A 84 -15.78 53.10 -19.57
N VAL A 85 -16.25 52.60 -18.42
CA VAL A 85 -16.72 53.43 -17.31
C VAL A 85 -15.54 54.08 -16.58
N ILE A 86 -14.36 53.45 -16.60
CA ILE A 86 -13.15 53.95 -15.95
C ILE A 86 -12.42 54.95 -16.87
N LYS A 87 -12.64 56.24 -16.61
CA LYS A 87 -12.16 57.34 -17.45
C LYS A 87 -10.73 57.80 -17.14
N THR A 88 -10.24 57.62 -15.92
CA THR A 88 -8.93 58.14 -15.48
C THR A 88 -7.92 57.04 -15.25
N LYS A 89 -6.63 57.34 -15.51
CA LYS A 89 -5.52 56.43 -15.22
C LYS A 89 -5.43 56.09 -13.73
N ALA A 90 -5.57 57.09 -12.86
CA ALA A 90 -5.50 56.90 -11.42
C ALA A 90 -6.57 55.92 -10.89
N GLU A 91 -7.82 56.02 -11.37
CA GLU A 91 -8.88 55.09 -10.97
C GLU A 91 -8.63 53.68 -11.52
N ARG A 92 -8.10 53.56 -12.75
CA ARG A 92 -7.72 52.26 -13.33
C ARG A 92 -6.62 51.58 -12.50
N ASP A 93 -5.58 52.31 -12.14
CA ASP A 93 -4.46 51.80 -11.34
C ASP A 93 -4.94 51.39 -9.94
N ARG A 94 -5.83 52.19 -9.32
CA ARG A 94 -6.49 51.83 -8.06
C ARG A 94 -7.27 50.52 -8.19
N ARG A 95 -8.08 50.38 -9.25
CA ARG A 95 -8.93 49.20 -9.46
C ARG A 95 -8.10 47.93 -9.71
N ILE A 96 -7.00 48.05 -10.45
CA ILE A 96 -6.05 46.95 -10.65
C ILE A 96 -5.40 46.55 -9.32
N LYS A 97 -5.04 47.51 -8.46
CA LYS A 97 -4.47 47.20 -7.14
C LYS A 97 -5.46 46.45 -6.25
N GLU A 98 -6.70 46.92 -6.14
CA GLU A 98 -7.77 46.26 -5.38
C GLU A 98 -8.08 44.85 -5.93
N LEU A 99 -8.05 44.69 -7.25
CA LEU A 99 -8.21 43.41 -7.92
C LEU A 99 -7.07 42.44 -7.57
N ASN A 100 -5.81 42.90 -7.64
CA ASN A 100 -4.64 42.09 -7.32
C ASN A 100 -4.65 41.63 -5.84
N GLU A 101 -5.03 42.51 -4.92
CA GLU A 101 -5.16 42.16 -3.50
C GLU A 101 -6.25 41.10 -3.27
N ARG A 102 -7.39 41.19 -3.96
CA ARG A 102 -8.45 40.17 -3.91
C ARG A 102 -8.00 38.85 -4.51
N ASN A 103 -7.36 38.89 -5.68
CA ASN A 103 -6.86 37.70 -6.36
C ASN A 103 -5.79 36.98 -5.52
N LEU A 104 -4.89 37.72 -4.87
CA LEU A 104 -3.89 37.13 -3.98
C LEU A 104 -4.53 36.34 -2.83
N LYS A 105 -5.55 36.90 -2.17
CA LYS A 105 -6.26 36.20 -1.08
C LYS A 105 -6.94 34.92 -1.58
N LEU A 106 -7.62 35.01 -2.72
CA LEU A 106 -8.31 33.88 -3.32
C LEU A 106 -7.32 32.78 -3.74
N PHE A 107 -6.20 33.14 -4.37
CA PHE A 107 -5.18 32.19 -4.79
C PHE A 107 -4.46 31.50 -3.63
N MET A 108 -4.23 32.22 -2.53
CA MET A 108 -3.68 31.61 -1.32
C MET A 108 -4.63 30.58 -0.73
N GLU A 109 -5.93 30.89 -0.67
CA GLU A 109 -6.95 29.96 -0.15
C GLU A 109 -7.11 28.72 -1.04
N GLU A 110 -7.11 28.87 -2.36
CA GLU A 110 -7.13 27.74 -3.30
C GLU A 110 -5.91 26.82 -3.12
N ARG A 111 -4.71 27.40 -2.98
CA ARG A 111 -3.48 26.63 -2.74
C ARG A 111 -3.53 25.91 -1.40
N LYS A 112 -4.04 26.55 -0.36
CA LYS A 112 -4.22 25.95 0.97
C LYS A 112 -5.19 24.77 0.91
N ARG A 113 -6.31 24.91 0.20
CA ARG A 113 -7.28 23.84 -0.01
C ARG A 113 -6.67 22.67 -0.77
N LEU A 114 -5.94 22.95 -1.85
CA LEU A 114 -5.23 21.92 -2.61
C LEU A 114 -4.22 21.17 -1.73
N ALA A 115 -3.36 21.88 -1.00
CA ALA A 115 -2.37 21.28 -0.11
C ALA A 115 -3.02 20.40 0.98
N THR A 116 -4.12 20.87 1.57
CA THR A 116 -4.88 20.12 2.58
C THR A 116 -5.48 18.85 1.99
N ARG A 117 -6.03 18.94 0.78
CA ARG A 117 -6.56 17.78 0.05
C ARG A 117 -5.46 16.77 -0.28
N CYS A 118 -4.31 17.23 -0.78
CA CYS A 118 -3.17 16.37 -1.08
C CYS A 118 -2.70 15.61 0.17
N ARG A 119 -2.46 16.32 1.29
CA ARG A 119 -2.06 15.71 2.56
C ARG A 119 -3.08 14.65 3.02
N ARG A 120 -4.38 14.96 2.98
CA ARG A 120 -5.42 13.99 3.36
C ARG A 120 -5.37 12.71 2.51
N HIS A 121 -5.09 12.84 1.21
CA HIS A 121 -4.95 11.68 0.33
C HIS A 121 -3.66 10.88 0.61
N GLU A 122 -2.56 11.54 0.98
CA GLU A 122 -1.33 10.87 1.43
C GLU A 122 -1.60 10.07 2.70
N ASP A 123 -2.19 10.70 3.73
CA ASP A 123 -2.52 10.06 5.00
C ASP A 123 -3.44 8.83 4.80
N GLN A 124 -4.43 8.94 3.91
CA GLN A 124 -5.32 7.82 3.57
C GLN A 124 -4.59 6.68 2.87
N LEU A 125 -3.68 7.01 1.95
CA LEU A 125 -2.91 6.01 1.22
C LEU A 125 -1.95 5.29 2.15
N GLU A 126 -1.24 6.02 3.01
CA GLU A 126 -0.32 5.46 4.01
C GLU A 126 -1.07 4.56 5.00
N LYS A 127 -2.22 5.00 5.50
CA LYS A 127 -3.06 4.17 6.37
C LYS A 127 -3.44 2.84 5.69
N LYS A 128 -3.88 2.91 4.43
CA LYS A 128 -4.22 1.72 3.66
C LYS A 128 -3.00 0.81 3.46
N HIS A 129 -1.81 1.37 3.22
CA HIS A 129 -0.58 0.61 3.08
C HIS A 129 -0.21 -0.14 4.37
N SER A 130 -0.34 0.52 5.52
CA SER A 130 -0.14 -0.10 6.83
C SER A 130 -1.12 -1.23 7.09
N GLU A 131 -2.42 -1.02 6.84
CA GLU A 131 -3.46 -2.04 7.02
C GLU A 131 -3.22 -3.28 6.12
N GLN A 132 -2.76 -3.07 4.88
CA GLN A 132 -2.42 -4.18 3.98
C GLN A 132 -1.24 -5.01 4.47
N LEU A 133 -0.18 -4.36 4.98
CA LEU A 133 0.98 -5.05 5.54
C LEU A 133 0.62 -5.82 6.81
N GLU A 134 -0.17 -5.21 7.70
CA GLU A 134 -0.66 -5.85 8.92
C GLU A 134 -1.55 -7.06 8.61
N SER A 135 -2.44 -6.96 7.61
CA SER A 135 -3.27 -8.09 7.17
C SER A 135 -2.41 -9.24 6.64
N LEU A 136 -1.41 -8.93 5.81
CA LEU A 136 -0.49 -9.93 5.25
C LEU A 136 0.31 -10.63 6.35
N GLU A 137 0.79 -9.89 7.35
CA GLU A 137 1.49 -10.47 8.50
C GLU A 137 0.57 -11.39 9.32
N LYS A 138 -0.66 -10.95 9.60
CA LYS A 138 -1.66 -11.78 10.30
C LYS A 138 -2.02 -13.04 9.52
N GLU A 139 -2.11 -12.98 8.19
CA GLU A 139 -2.35 -14.14 7.35
C GLU A 139 -1.19 -15.13 7.39
N SER A 140 0.06 -14.63 7.33
CA SER A 140 1.27 -15.46 7.44
C SER A 140 1.37 -16.17 8.79
N VAL A 141 1.12 -15.44 9.89
CA VAL A 141 1.11 -16.04 11.25
C VAL A 141 0.05 -17.13 11.35
N ARG A 142 -1.18 -16.86 10.89
CA ARG A 142 -2.26 -17.86 10.89
C ARG A 142 -1.93 -19.09 10.05
N ALA A 143 -1.28 -18.93 8.91
CA ALA A 143 -0.87 -20.05 8.06
C ALA A 143 0.18 -20.94 8.76
N LEU A 144 1.14 -20.32 9.45
CA LEU A 144 2.14 -21.05 10.24
C LEU A 144 1.50 -21.80 11.43
N GLU A 145 0.60 -21.14 12.15
CA GLU A 145 -0.14 -21.78 13.26
C GLU A 145 -0.95 -22.99 12.77
N LEU A 146 -1.59 -22.89 11.60
CA LEU A 146 -2.35 -23.99 11.01
C LEU A 146 -1.45 -25.18 10.63
N GLU A 147 -0.28 -24.94 10.04
CA GLU A 147 0.72 -25.99 9.76
C GLU A 147 1.20 -26.66 11.05
N GLU A 148 1.45 -25.89 12.11
CA GLU A 148 1.87 -26.44 13.41
C GLU A 148 0.77 -27.29 14.07
N MET A 149 -0.49 -26.85 14.01
CA MET A 149 -1.62 -27.64 14.49
C MET A 149 -1.80 -28.93 13.70
N SER A 150 -1.75 -28.86 12.38
CA SER A 150 -1.88 -30.02 11.48
C SER A 150 -0.78 -31.05 11.72
N HIS A 151 0.47 -30.60 11.89
CA HIS A 151 1.56 -31.50 12.24
C HIS A 151 1.37 -32.17 13.60
N ARG A 152 0.91 -31.41 14.61
CA ARG A 152 0.61 -31.95 15.94
C ARG A 152 -0.50 -33.01 15.89
N GLU A 153 -1.55 -32.78 15.11
CA GLU A 153 -2.63 -33.77 14.89
C GLU A 153 -2.09 -35.03 14.22
N THR A 154 -1.21 -34.89 13.22
CA THR A 154 -0.57 -36.01 12.52
C THR A 154 0.25 -36.87 13.50
N LEU A 155 1.05 -36.23 14.37
CA LEU A 155 1.83 -36.93 15.40
C LEU A 155 0.95 -37.70 16.40
N LEU A 156 -0.17 -37.09 16.84
CA LEU A 156 -1.12 -37.73 17.75
C LEU A 156 -1.87 -38.90 17.11
N ALA A 157 -2.12 -38.83 15.80
CA ALA A 157 -2.77 -39.91 15.04
C ALA A 157 -1.80 -41.03 14.63
N SER A 158 -0.49 -40.85 14.82
CA SER A 158 0.51 -41.83 14.37
C SER A 158 0.40 -43.16 15.11
N GLN A 159 0.36 -44.26 14.35
CA GLN A 159 0.38 -45.64 14.86
C GLN A 159 1.45 -46.45 14.11
N PRO A 160 1.98 -47.56 14.68
CA PRO A 160 2.91 -48.42 13.97
C PRO A 160 2.30 -48.92 12.66
N GLN A 161 2.97 -48.66 11.54
CA GLN A 161 2.51 -49.07 10.21
C GLN A 161 3.43 -50.17 9.67
N CYS A 162 2.84 -51.15 9.00
CA CYS A 162 3.55 -52.24 8.34
C CYS A 162 3.12 -52.25 6.86
N ILE A 163 4.10 -52.40 5.94
CA ILE A 163 3.81 -52.76 4.55
C ILE A 163 3.61 -54.28 4.49
N VAL A 164 2.45 -54.70 3.98
CA VAL A 164 2.15 -56.11 3.66
C VAL A 164 2.43 -56.35 2.18
#